data_AF-A0A440AY22-F1
#
_entry.id   AF-A0A440AY22-F1
#
_cell.length_a   1.000
_cell.length_b   1.000
_cell.length_c   1.000
_cell.angle_alpha   90.00
_cell.angle_beta   90.00
_cell.angle_gamma   90.00
#
_symmetry.space_group_name_H-M   'P 1'
#
loop_
_entity.id
_entity.type
_entity.pdbx_description
1 polymer ?
#
loop_
_entity_poly.entity_id
_entity_poly.type
_entity_poly.pdbx_seq_one_letter_code
_entity_poly.pdbx_strand_id
1 'polypeptide(L)' 'MINRHLFHPDGRPVKVGDEVTSFRGEKYIVTGWEKTGRNRVYVRYPDETMSTEYFVSVFDLSWDSPPHA' A
#
# COMPACT_ATOMS: atom_id res chain seq x y z
N MET A 1 20.67 -2.97 -3.55
CA MET A 1 19.38 -2.61 -2.91
C MET A 1 18.32 -2.62 -3.99
N ILE A 2 17.30 -3.47 -3.87
CA ILE A 2 16.21 -3.54 -4.86
C ILE A 2 15.22 -2.43 -4.47
N ASN A 3 15.13 -1.37 -5.27
CA ASN A 3 14.08 -0.36 -5.11
C ASN A 3 12.80 -0.90 -5.73
N ARG A 4 12.04 -1.68 -4.95
CA ARG A 4 10.73 -2.17 -5.37
C ARG A 4 9.71 -1.04 -5.37
N HIS A 5 8.89 -1.00 -6.42
CA HIS A 5 7.82 -0.02 -6.55
C HIS A 5 6.49 -0.70 -6.28
N LEU A 6 5.62 -0.03 -5.52
CA LEU A 6 4.28 -0.50 -5.22
C LEU A 6 3.28 0.24 -6.10
N PHE A 7 2.31 -0.47 -6.65
CA PHE A 7 1.33 0.04 -7.59
C PHE A 7 -0.09 -0.25 -7.12
N HIS A 8 -0.99 0.69 -7.40
CA HIS A 8 -2.43 0.50 -7.31
C HIS A 8 -2.93 -0.41 -8.45
N PRO A 9 -4.15 -0.98 -8.35
CA PRO A 9 -4.74 -1.82 -9.40
C PRO A 9 -4.81 -1.15 -10.77
N ASP A 10 -4.94 0.18 -10.81
CA ASP A 10 -4.99 0.98 -12.02
C ASP A 10 -3.61 1.32 -12.60
N GLY A 11 -2.54 0.76 -12.04
CA GLY A 11 -1.17 0.94 -12.48
C GLY A 11 -0.52 2.24 -12.02
N ARG A 12 -1.20 3.08 -11.23
CA ARG A 12 -0.56 4.25 -10.62
C ARG A 12 0.41 3.83 -9.52
N PRO A 13 1.61 4.44 -9.43
CA PRO A 13 2.51 4.17 -8.32
C PRO A 13 1.90 4.70 -7.02
N VAL A 14 2.02 3.91 -5.95
CA VAL A 14 1.57 4.28 -4.60
C VAL A 14 2.43 5.42 -4.07
N LYS A 15 1.79 6.36 -3.39
CA LYS A 15 2.41 7.49 -2.72
C LYS A 15 1.98 7.56 -1.26
N VAL A 16 2.86 8.14 -0.43
CA VAL A 16 2.47 8.52 0.94
C VAL A 16 1.38 9.57 0.86
N GLY A 17 0.32 9.38 1.63
CA GLY A 17 -0.89 10.20 1.61
C GLY A 17 -2.02 9.66 0.73
N ASP A 18 -1.78 8.61 -0.07
CA ASP A 18 -2.85 7.96 -0.83
C ASP A 18 -3.86 7.30 0.10
N GLU A 19 -5.15 7.42 -0.24
CA GLU A 19 -6.22 6.65 0.40
C GLU A 19 -6.30 5.27 -0.26
N VAL A 20 -6.28 4.22 0.56
CA VAL A 20 -6.47 2.82 0.15
C VAL A 20 -7.62 2.21 0.92
N THR A 21 -8.32 1.27 0.29
CA THR A 21 -9.46 0.58 0.90
C THR A 21 -9.11 -0.88 1.11
N SER A 22 -9.32 -1.39 2.33
CA SER A 22 -9.11 -2.82 2.61
C SER A 22 -10.16 -3.66 1.89
N PHE A 23 -9.91 -4.96 1.70
CA PHE A 23 -10.93 -5.89 1.20
C PHE A 23 -12.21 -5.96 2.08
N ARG A 24 -12.19 -5.38 3.29
CA ARG A 24 -13.34 -5.25 4.19
C ARG A 24 -14.10 -3.93 4.03
N GLY A 25 -13.64 -3.03 3.15
CA GLY A 25 -14.24 -1.71 2.92
C GLY A 25 -13.75 -0.61 3.87
N GLU A 26 -12.72 -0.88 4.68
CA GLU A 26 -12.15 0.11 5.62
C GLU A 26 -11.13 1.01 4.91
N LYS A 27 -11.20 2.32 5.18
CA LYS A 27 -10.32 3.32 4.56
C LYS A 27 -9.09 3.57 5.40
N TYR A 28 -7.95 3.67 4.73
CA TYR A 28 -6.67 4.00 5.37
C TYR A 28 -5.86 4.95 4.48
N ILE A 29 -4.92 5.65 5.11
CA ILE A 29 -3.95 6.52 4.44
C ILE A 29 -2.59 5.84 4.47
N VAL A 30 -1.95 5.71 3.31
CA VAL A 30 -0.59 5.15 3.19
C VAL A 30 0.41 6.10 3.85
N THR A 31 1.20 5.57 4.78
CA THR A 31 2.29 6.30 5.46
C THR A 31 3.68 5.84 5.01
N GLY A 32 3.76 4.68 4.34
CA GLY A 32 4.98 4.17 3.72
C GLY A 32 4.84 2.71 3.34
N TRP A 33 5.94 2.08 2.89
CA TRP A 33 5.98 0.64 2.62
C TRP A 33 7.40 0.10 2.75
N GLU A 34 7.46 -1.20 2.97
CA GLU A 34 8.68 -1.97 3.19
C GLU A 34 9.35 -2.28 1.83
N LYS A 35 10.67 -2.06 1.67
CA LYS A 35 11.39 -2.19 0.39
C LYS A 35 12.29 -3.43 0.27
N THR A 36 12.41 -4.22 1.33
CA THR A 36 13.35 -5.35 1.49
C THR A 36 12.74 -6.73 1.18
N GLY A 37 11.41 -6.83 1.01
CA GLY A 37 10.75 -8.03 0.48
C GLY A 37 9.70 -8.68 1.39
N ARG A 38 9.32 -8.05 2.50
CA ARG A 38 8.27 -8.54 3.41
C ARG A 38 6.85 -8.24 2.93
N ASN A 39 6.72 -7.56 1.79
CA ASN A 39 5.45 -7.20 1.15
C ASN A 39 4.50 -6.47 2.12
N ARG A 40 5.04 -5.52 2.90
CA ARG A 40 4.29 -4.74 3.88
C ARG A 40 4.06 -3.30 3.42
N VAL A 41 2.89 -2.78 3.73
CA VAL A 41 2.54 -1.35 3.62
C VAL A 41 2.19 -0.83 5.01
N TYR A 42 2.68 0.37 5.32
CA TYR A 42 2.36 1.12 6.52
C TYR A 42 1.21 2.05 6.20
N VAL A 43 0.17 2.00 7.02
CA VAL A 43 -1.04 2.79 6.84
C VAL A 43 -1.53 3.31 8.19
N ARG A 44 -2.41 4.30 8.17
CA ARG A 44 -3.13 4.78 9.37
C ARG A 44 -4.59 5.01 9.03
N TYR A 45 -5.47 5.00 10.03
CA TYR A 45 -6.83 5.49 9.81
C TYR A 45 -6.80 7.00 9.50
N PRO A 46 -7.78 7.53 8.73
CA PRO A 46 -7.86 8.95 8.44
C PRO A 46 -7.83 9.82 9.70
N ASP A 47 -8.55 9.37 10.74
CA ASP A 47 -8.74 10.06 12.01
C ASP A 47 -7.70 9.71 13.09
N GLU A 48 -6.75 8.81 12.79
CA GLU A 48 -5.72 8.39 13.75
C GLU A 48 -4.31 8.79 13.30
N THR A 49 -3.44 9.03 14.28
CA THR A 49 -2.03 9.37 14.06
C THR A 49 -1.12 8.14 14.09
N MET A 50 -1.58 7.03 14.67
CA MET A 50 -0.78 5.81 14.78
C MET A 50 -0.80 5.05 13.46
N SER A 51 0.39 4.65 13.00
CA SER A 51 0.52 3.78 11.83
C SER A 51 0.49 2.31 12.24
N THR A 52 -0.14 1.48 11.44
CA THR A 52 -0.16 0.03 11.51
C THR A 52 0.39 -0.56 10.21
N GLU A 53 0.81 -1.83 10.24
CA GLU A 53 1.34 -2.53 9.08
C GLU A 53 0.43 -3.66 8.61
N TYR A 54 0.21 -3.73 7.30
CA TYR A 54 -0.53 -4.82 6.66
C TYR A 54 0.24 -5.37 5.46
N PHE A 55 -0.17 -6.54 4.99
CA PHE A 55 0.26 -7.02 3.68
C PHE A 55 -0.33 -6.15 2.58
N VAL A 56 0.42 -5.92 1.51
CA VAL A 56 -0.02 -5.10 0.36
C VAL A 56 -1.30 -5.62 -0.30
N SER A 57 -1.52 -6.94 -0.28
CA SER A 57 -2.72 -7.58 -0.83
C SER A 57 -4.01 -7.26 -0.07
N VAL A 58 -3.91 -6.73 1.17
CA VAL A 58 -5.08 -6.26 1.92
C VAL A 58 -5.76 -5.10 1.18
N PHE A 59 -5.00 -4.35 0.38
CA PHE A 59 -5.40 -3.14 -0.33
C PHE A 59 -5.32 -3.29 -1.86
N ASP A 60 -5.21 -4.54 -2.36
CA ASP A 60 -5.05 -4.83 -3.80
C ASP A 60 -3.80 -4.13 -4.42
N LEU A 61 -2.76 -3.92 -3.62
CA LEU A 61 -1.52 -3.30 -4.09
C LEU A 61 -0.54 -4.37 -4.57
N SER A 62 0.18 -4.06 -5.66
CA SER A 62 1.07 -5.00 -6.35
C SER A 62 2.49 -4.45 -6.50
N TRP A 63 3.49 -5.31 -6.36
CA TRP A 63 4.89 -4.94 -6.52
C TRP A 63 5.36 -5.09 -7.96
N ASP A 64 6.18 -4.14 -8.44
CA ASP A 64 7.00 -4.21 -9.66
C ASP A 64 6.24 -4.43 -10.99
N SER A 65 4.92 -4.60 -10.98
CA SER A 65 4.04 -4.56 -12.14
C SER A 65 2.59 -4.25 -11.72
N PRO A 66 1.83 -3.46 -12.50
CA PRO A 66 0.38 -3.37 -12.37
C PRO A 66 -0.23 -4.77 -12.53
N PRO A 67 -1.31 -5.13 -11.81
CA PRO A 67 -1.92 -6.45 -11.93
C PRO A 67 -2.49 -6.77 -13.32
N HIS A 68 -2.50 -5.86 -14.29
CA HIS A 68 -2.68 -6.16 -15.72
C HIS A 68 -1.94 -5.13 -16.58
N ALA A 69 -0.91 -5.56 -17.31
CA ALA A 69 -0.35 -4.87 -18.47
C ALA A 69 -0.47 -5.78 -19.69
#